data_AF-A0A521Q7U5-F1
#
_entry.id   AF-A0A521Q7U5-F1
#
_cell.length_a   1.000
_cell.length_b   1.000
_cell.length_c   1.000
_cell.angle_alpha   90.00
_cell.angle_beta   90.00
_cell.angle_gamma   90.00
#
_symmetry.space_group_name_H-M   'P 1'
#
loop_
_entity.id
_entity.type
_entity.pdbx_description
1 polymer ?
#
loop_
_entity_poly.entity_id
_entity_poly.type
_entity_poly.pdbx_seq_one_letter_code
_entity_poly.pdbx_strand_id
1 'polypeptide(L)' 'MSTMIIEVYDAFKSAGAPEEKAQAAAKAIADYDNRFNKIEADLGGIKGELSALKMMVGIVIALNMAIIGLIVNTIIMK' A
#
# COMPACT_ATOMS: atom_id res chain seq x y z
N MET A 1 17.87 -12.15 -2.61
CA MET A 1 17.81 -13.48 -3.23
C MET A 1 16.48 -14.09 -2.86
N SER A 2 15.60 -14.32 -3.82
CA SER A 2 14.38 -15.09 -3.57
C SER A 2 14.76 -16.56 -3.38
N THR A 3 14.41 -17.11 -2.23
CA THR A 3 14.38 -18.56 -2.04
C THR A 3 13.22 -19.09 -2.88
N MET A 4 13.45 -20.13 -3.69
CA MET A 4 12.38 -20.73 -4.50
C MET A 4 11.26 -21.24 -3.60
N ILE A 5 10.01 -21.17 -4.08
CA ILE A 5 8.87 -21.80 -3.37
C ILE A 5 8.96 -23.30 -3.59
N ILE A 6 9.34 -24.04 -2.54
CA ILE A 6 9.64 -25.48 -2.62
C ILE A 6 8.42 -26.26 -3.06
N GLU A 7 7.23 -25.91 -2.57
CA GLU A 7 5.97 -26.55 -2.88
C GLU A 7 5.62 -26.43 -4.37
N VAL A 8 5.91 -25.27 -4.96
CA VAL A 8 5.67 -25.02 -6.39
C VAL A 8 6.67 -25.80 -7.24
N TYR A 9 7.93 -25.85 -6.82
CA TYR A 9 8.95 -26.67 -7.47
C TYR A 9 8.59 -28.15 -7.40
N ASP A 10 8.21 -28.67 -6.23
CA ASP A 10 7.83 -30.07 -6.03
C ASP A 10 6.62 -30.43 -6.90
N ALA A 11 5.62 -29.55 -6.98
CA ALA A 11 4.48 -29.73 -7.86
C ALA A 11 4.91 -29.82 -9.35
N PHE A 12 5.82 -28.95 -9.80
CA PHE A 12 6.36 -29.02 -11.16
C PHE A 12 7.18 -30.29 -11.39
N LYS A 13 7.95 -30.74 -10.41
CA LYS A 13 8.69 -32.01 -10.47
C LYS A 13 7.76 -33.22 -10.54
N SER A 14 6.72 -33.26 -9.72
CA SER A 14 5.69 -34.30 -9.78
C SER A 14 4.91 -34.30 -11.09
N ALA A 15 4.77 -33.13 -11.73
CA ALA A 15 4.19 -33.00 -13.06
C ALA A 15 5.15 -33.39 -14.22
N GLY A 16 6.38 -33.79 -13.91
CA GLY A 16 7.37 -34.22 -14.90
C GLY A 16 8.15 -33.09 -15.57
N ALA A 17 8.13 -31.87 -15.02
CA ALA A 17 8.93 -30.77 -15.55
C ALA A 17 10.43 -31.03 -15.38
N PRO A 18 11.26 -30.65 -16.37
CA PRO A 18 12.72 -30.66 -16.23
C PRO A 18 13.17 -29.81 -15.04
N GLU A 19 14.21 -30.28 -14.33
CA GLU A 19 14.77 -29.65 -13.12
C GLU A 19 14.96 -28.14 -13.25
N GLU A 20 15.68 -27.73 -14.29
CA GLU A 20 16.01 -26.33 -14.56
C GLU A 20 14.77 -25.48 -14.80
N LYS A 21 13.74 -26.03 -15.46
CA LYS A 21 12.47 -25.33 -15.72
C LYS A 21 11.61 -25.22 -14.47
N ALA A 22 11.54 -26.28 -13.67
CA ALA A 22 10.82 -26.28 -12.40
C ALA A 22 11.41 -25.25 -11.43
N GLN A 23 12.75 -25.22 -11.31
CA GLN A 23 13.44 -24.26 -10.47
C GLN A 23 13.26 -22.82 -10.96
N ALA A 24 13.41 -22.57 -12.27
CA ALA A 24 13.24 -21.25 -12.85
C ALA A 24 11.81 -20.70 -12.64
N ALA A 25 10.79 -21.55 -12.85
CA ALA A 25 9.40 -21.16 -12.64
C ALA A 25 9.08 -20.87 -11.17
N ALA A 26 9.51 -21.74 -10.25
CA ALA A 26 9.31 -21.54 -8.81
C ALA A 26 10.01 -20.28 -8.29
N LYS A 27 11.22 -19.99 -8.80
CA LYS A 27 11.95 -18.76 -8.48
C LYS A 27 11.28 -17.52 -9.04
N ALA A 28 10.79 -17.57 -10.28
CA ALA A 28 10.06 -16.45 -10.88
C ALA A 28 8.81 -16.09 -10.06
N ILE A 29 8.07 -17.08 -9.58
CA ILE A 29 6.89 -16.86 -8.71
C ILE A 29 7.32 -16.24 -7.37
N ALA A 30 8.39 -16.75 -6.75
CA ALA A 30 8.95 -16.17 -5.52
C ALA A 30 9.42 -14.71 -5.68
N ASP A 31 9.98 -14.37 -6.85
CA ASP A 31 10.35 -12.99 -7.18
C ASP A 31 9.12 -12.08 -7.31
N TYR A 32 8.03 -12.58 -7.90
CA TYR A 32 6.78 -11.83 -7.98
C TYR A 32 6.16 -11.62 -6.60
N ASP A 33 6.12 -12.65 -5.75
CA ASP A 33 5.57 -12.55 -4.39
C ASP A 33 6.29 -11.46 -3.58
N ASN A 34 7.63 -11.47 -3.59
CA ASN A 34 8.42 -10.42 -2.93
C ASN A 34 8.13 -9.01 -3.46
N ARG A 35 7.93 -8.87 -4.78
CA ARG A 35 7.55 -7.58 -5.38
C ARG A 35 6.16 -7.16 -4.96
N PHE A 36 5.21 -8.08 -4.88
CA PHE A 36 3.84 -7.80 -4.40
C PHE A 36 3.85 -7.36 -2.94
N ASN A 37 4.55 -8.07 -2.06
CA ASN A 37 4.67 -7.69 -0.64
C ASN A 37 5.25 -6.28 -0.48
N LYS A 38 6.25 -5.91 -1.30
CA LYS A 38 6.79 -4.55 -1.31
C LYS A 38 5.76 -3.52 -1.78
N ILE A 39 5.02 -3.80 -2.85
CA ILE A 39 3.97 -2.91 -3.35
C ILE A 39 2.86 -2.72 -2.29
N GLU A 40 2.46 -3.77 -1.59
CA GLU A 40 1.47 -3.68 -0.52
C GLU A 40 1.95 -2.80 0.64
N ALA A 41 3.21 -2.95 1.04
CA ALA A 41 3.82 -2.10 2.06
C ALA A 41 3.87 -0.63 1.63
N ASP A 42 4.34 -0.36 0.41
CA ASP A 42 4.40 0.99 -0.16
C ASP A 42 3.00 1.62 -0.26
N LEU A 43 2.01 0.85 -0.72
CA LEU A 43 0.61 1.30 -0.80
C LEU A 43 0.00 1.55 0.57
N GLY A 44 0.34 0.74 1.58
CA GLY A 44 -0.04 0.97 2.97
C GLY A 44 0.51 2.29 3.49
N GLY A 45 1.78 2.59 3.21
CA GLY A 45 2.42 3.87 3.53
C GLY A 45 1.70 5.06 2.88
N ILE A 46 1.47 5.00 1.57
CA ILE A 46 0.77 6.06 0.82
C ILE A 46 -0.64 6.29 1.37
N LYS A 47 -1.39 5.23 1.70
CA LYS A 47 -2.72 5.35 2.31
C LYS A 47 -2.66 6.04 3.68
N GLY A 48 -1.65 5.72 4.49
CA GLY A 48 -1.42 6.35 5.79
C GLY A 48 -1.13 7.84 5.66
N GLU A 49 -0.20 8.21 4.78
CA GLU A 49 0.14 9.61 4.49
C GLU A 49 -1.06 10.38 3.96
N LEU A 50 -1.83 9.79 3.04
CA LEU A 50 -3.05 10.40 2.51
C LEU A 50 -4.11 10.62 3.60
N SER A 51 -4.25 9.68 4.53
CA SER A 51 -5.17 9.81 5.67
C SER A 51 -4.77 10.97 6.57
N ALA A 52 -3.48 11.06 6.92
CA ALA A 52 -2.94 12.17 7.70
C ALA A 52 -3.13 13.52 6.98
N LEU A 53 -2.86 13.58 5.68
CA LEU A 53 -3.08 14.78 4.86
C LEU A 53 -4.54 15.20 4.86
N LYS A 54 -5.48 14.27 4.67
CA LYS A 54 -6.92 14.55 4.73
C LYS A 54 -7.33 15.13 6.07
N MET A 55 -6.79 14.59 7.17
CA MET A 55 -7.07 15.11 8.52
C MET A 55 -6.54 16.54 8.70
N MET A 56 -5.31 16.82 8.26
CA MET A 56 -4.74 18.17 8.31
C MET A 56 -5.57 19.18 7.52
N VAL A 57 -5.97 18.83 6.29
CA VAL A 57 -6.85 19.67 5.46
C VAL A 57 -8.19 19.90 6.16
N GLY A 58 -8.77 18.86 6.76
CA GLY A 58 -10.01 18.98 7.54
C GLY A 58 -9.88 19.95 8.71
N ILE A 59 -8.78 19.90 9.46
CA ILE A 59 -8.50 20.84 10.56
C ILE A 59 -8.37 22.26 10.03
N VAL A 60 -7.62 22.48 8.95
CA VAL A 60 -7.45 23.82 8.34
C VAL A 60 -8.81 24.39 7.90
N ILE A 61 -9.65 23.59 7.27
CA ILE A 61 -11.00 24.01 6.87
C ILE A 61 -11.84 24.37 8.11
N ALA A 62 -11.85 23.51 9.14
CA ALA A 62 -12.61 23.76 10.36
C ALA A 62 -12.18 25.06 11.06
N LEU A 63 -10.86 25.32 11.14
CA LEU A 63 -10.32 26.55 11.72
C LEU A 63 -10.73 27.79 10.92
N ASN A 64 -10.65 27.74 9.59
CA ASN A 64 -11.09 28.84 8.74
C ASN A 64 -12.58 29.13 8.91
N MET A 65 -13.42 28.09 8.94
CA MET A 65 -14.86 28.23 9.18
C MET A 65 -15.17 28.82 10.56
N ALA A 66 -14.43 28.41 11.60
CA ALA A 66 -14.57 28.97 12.94
C ALA A 66 -14.22 30.47 12.97
N ILE A 67 -13.11 30.86 12.33
CA ILE A 67 -12.70 32.26 12.22
C ILE A 67 -13.76 33.09 11.49
N ILE A 68 -14.25 32.62 10.34
CA ILE A 68 -15.32 33.29 9.59
C ILE A 68 -16.57 33.44 10.47
N GLY A 69 -16.97 32.38 11.18
CA GLY A 69 -18.11 32.43 12.10
C GLY A 69 -17.96 33.48 13.20
N LEU A 70 -16.77 33.59 13.80
CA LEU A 70 -16.48 34.61 14.81
C LEU A 70 -16.57 36.03 14.24
N ILE A 71 -16.04 36.25 13.03
CA ILE A 71 -16.09 37.54 12.34
C ILE A 71 -17.54 37.94 12.07
N VAL A 72 -18.34 37.05 11.50
CA VAL A 72 -19.76 37.29 11.21
C VAL A 72 -20.52 37.64 12.49
N ASN A 73 -20.33 36.87 13.56
CA ASN A 73 -21.01 37.12 14.84
C ASN A 73 -20.60 38.47 15.47
N THR A 74 -19.33 38.85 15.37
CA THR A 74 -18.81 40.05 16.03
C THR A 74 -19.09 41.33 15.26
N ILE A 75 -19.11 41.28 13.92
CA ILE A 75 -19.21 42.46 13.06
C ILE A 75 -20.61 42.64 12.46
N ILE A 76 -21.29 41.54 12.09
CA ILE A 76 -22.55 41.62 11.32
C ILE A 76 -23.77 41.45 12.21
N MET A 77 -23.69 40.62 13.26
CA MET A 77 -24.83 40.33 14.16
C MET A 77 -24.89 41.22 15.42
N LYS A 78 -23.89 42.09 15.62
CA LYS A 78 -23.91 43.15 16.64
C LYS A 78 -24.54 44.42 16.08
#